data_AF-A0A7V3NB64-F1
#
_entry.id   AF-A0A7V3NB64-F1
#
_cell.length_a   1.000
_cell.length_b   1.000
_cell.length_c   1.000
_cell.angle_alpha   90.00
_cell.angle_beta   90.00
_cell.angle_gamma   90.00
#
_symmetry.space_group_name_H-M   'P 1'
#
loop_
_entity.id
_entity.type
_entity.pdbx_description
1 polymer ?
#
loop_
_entity_poly.entity_id
_entity_poly.type
_entity_poly.pdbx_seq_one_letter_code
_entity_poly.pdbx_strand_id
1 'polypeptide(L)'
;MIHARDLVELSVLVAQHGPLLVLGPPRVPESAIDAYWVASKCRLDRWARALKDPPTVLAGWVEEILASEMLTRVWTAAMCAYDRFHRTDRMEPVARSVWLGQIEARHRLLNLLLRAEGLPAPES
;
A
#
# COMPACT_ATOMS: atom_id res chain seq x y z
N MET A 1 -2.01 9.49 -11.08
CA MET A 1 -2.42 9.05 -9.73
C MET A 1 -3.48 7.99 -9.95
N ILE A 2 -3.31 6.78 -9.41
CA ILE A 2 -4.37 5.76 -9.50
C ILE A 2 -5.51 6.24 -8.61
N HIS A 3 -6.75 6.12 -9.05
CA HIS A 3 -7.89 6.59 -8.28
C HIS A 3 -8.14 5.63 -7.11
N ALA A 4 -8.56 6.12 -5.93
CA ALA A 4 -8.75 5.25 -4.77
C ALA A 4 -9.80 4.15 -5.00
N ARG A 5 -10.81 4.45 -5.81
CA ARG A 5 -11.76 3.44 -6.29
C ARG A 5 -11.05 2.26 -6.95
N ASP A 6 -10.10 2.51 -7.84
CA ASP A 6 -9.37 1.44 -8.55
C ASP A 6 -8.56 0.59 -7.56
N LEU A 7 -7.95 1.21 -6.54
CA LEU A 7 -7.22 0.50 -5.49
C LEU A 7 -8.13 -0.40 -4.67
N VAL A 8 -9.32 0.09 -4.31
CA VAL A 8 -10.32 -0.70 -3.58
C VAL A 8 -10.84 -1.84 -4.46
N GLU A 9 -11.19 -1.58 -5.71
CA GLU A 9 -11.65 -2.61 -6.66
C GLU A 9 -10.59 -3.70 -6.85
N LEU A 10 -9.31 -3.32 -7.03
CA LEU A 10 -8.20 -4.28 -7.09
C LEU A 10 -8.07 -5.07 -5.78
N SER A 11 -8.27 -4.44 -4.62
CA SER A 11 -8.21 -5.15 -3.35
C SER A 11 -9.30 -6.21 -3.24
N VAL A 12 -10.51 -5.91 -3.74
CA VAL A 12 -11.62 -6.86 -3.78
C VAL A 12 -11.29 -8.00 -4.73
N LEU A 13 -10.77 -7.72 -5.93
CA LEU A 13 -10.37 -8.76 -6.88
C LEU A 13 -9.30 -9.69 -6.30
N VAL A 14 -8.28 -9.15 -5.63
CA VAL A 14 -7.26 -9.96 -4.95
C VAL A 14 -7.85 -10.76 -3.80
N ALA A 15 -8.77 -10.19 -3.02
CA ALA A 15 -9.41 -10.92 -1.92
C ALA A 15 -10.32 -12.06 -2.42
N GLN A 16 -11.08 -11.83 -3.49
CA GLN A 16 -12.02 -12.81 -4.06
C GLN A 16 -11.30 -13.90 -4.86
N HIS A 17 -10.29 -13.52 -5.65
CA HIS A 17 -9.60 -14.41 -6.57
C HIS A 17 -8.17 -14.77 -6.15
N GLY A 18 -7.75 -14.34 -4.95
CA GLY A 18 -6.47 -14.69 -4.35
C GLY A 18 -6.16 -16.19 -4.36
N PRO A 19 -7.12 -17.10 -4.08
CA PRO A 19 -6.89 -18.54 -4.20
C PRO A 19 -6.43 -18.97 -5.60
N LEU A 20 -6.88 -18.33 -6.68
CA LEU A 20 -6.42 -18.63 -8.04
C LEU A 20 -4.96 -18.22 -8.26
N LEU A 21 -4.54 -17.11 -7.63
CA LEU A 21 -3.14 -16.68 -7.64
C LEU A 21 -2.24 -17.63 -6.84
N VAL A 22 -2.75 -18.15 -5.71
CA VAL A 22 -2.00 -19.02 -4.80
C VAL A 22 -1.89 -20.45 -5.32
N LEU A 23 -2.97 -20.99 -5.88
CA LEU A 23 -3.05 -22.41 -6.29
C LEU A 23 -2.59 -22.64 -7.73
N GLY A 24 -2.47 -21.56 -8.53
CA GLY A 24 -1.98 -21.64 -9.90
C GLY A 24 -0.53 -22.14 -9.96
N PRO A 25 -0.05 -22.59 -11.13
CA PRO A 25 1.36 -22.94 -11.29
C PRO A 25 2.29 -21.77 -10.93
N PRO A 26 3.48 -22.03 -10.34
CA PRO A 26 4.41 -20.98 -9.93
C PRO A 26 4.88 -20.22 -11.17
N ARG A 27 4.42 -18.98 -11.32
CA ARG A 27 4.56 -18.22 -12.56
C ARG A 27 4.98 -16.77 -12.36
N VAL A 28 5.15 -16.27 -11.13
CA VAL A 28 5.54 -14.87 -10.92
C VAL A 28 7.00 -14.69 -11.37
N PRO A 29 7.25 -13.98 -12.49
CA PRO A 29 8.61 -13.77 -12.97
C PRO A 29 9.36 -12.81 -12.05
N GLU A 30 10.68 -12.96 -11.95
CA GLU A 30 11.54 -12.08 -11.14
C GLU A 30 11.35 -10.60 -11.46
N SER A 31 11.30 -10.28 -12.75
CA SER A 31 11.06 -8.93 -13.23
C SER A 31 9.74 -8.33 -12.76
N ALA A 32 8.70 -9.15 -12.52
CA ALA A 32 7.44 -8.67 -11.98
C ALA A 32 7.56 -8.36 -10.48
N ILE A 33 8.35 -9.13 -9.73
CA ILE A 33 8.67 -8.87 -8.32
C ILE A 33 9.42 -7.54 -8.21
N ASP A 34 10.42 -7.34 -9.05
CA ASP A 34 11.22 -6.12 -9.10
C ASP A 34 10.37 -4.91 -9.49
N ALA A 35 9.52 -5.05 -10.51
CA ALA A 35 8.61 -3.99 -10.93
C ALA A 35 7.65 -3.59 -9.81
N TYR A 36 7.07 -4.58 -9.11
CA TYR A 36 6.21 -4.35 -7.94
C TYR A 36 6.97 -3.61 -6.83
N TRP A 37 8.19 -4.04 -6.53
CA TRP A 37 9.04 -3.42 -5.52
C TRP A 37 9.38 -1.97 -5.85
N VAL A 38 9.90 -1.71 -7.06
CA VAL A 38 10.28 -0.38 -7.51
C VAL A 38 9.08 0.57 -7.49
N ALA A 39 7.95 0.15 -8.06
CA ALA A 39 6.73 0.95 -8.06
C ALA A 39 6.26 1.28 -6.63
N SER A 40 6.34 0.31 -5.72
CA SER A 40 5.97 0.51 -4.32
C SER A 40 6.93 1.47 -3.61
N LYS A 41 8.25 1.36 -3.84
CA LYS A 41 9.22 2.29 -3.26
C LYS A 41 9.06 3.71 -3.75
N CYS A 42 8.91 3.92 -5.05
CA CYS A 42 8.65 5.25 -5.59
C CYS A 42 7.38 5.89 -4.99
N ARG A 43 6.34 5.08 -4.75
CA ARG A 43 5.11 5.54 -4.08
C ARG A 43 5.36 5.92 -2.63
N LEU A 44 6.02 5.06 -1.85
CA LEU A 44 6.36 5.31 -0.45
C LEU A 44 7.25 6.55 -0.28
N ASP A 45 8.25 6.74 -1.14
CA ASP A 45 9.15 7.91 -1.09
C ASP A 45 8.43 9.22 -1.42
N ARG A 46 7.45 9.16 -2.32
CA ARG A 46 6.57 10.30 -2.62
C ARG A 46 5.71 10.65 -1.42
N TRP A 47 5.11 9.67 -0.75
CA TRP A 47 4.36 9.92 0.48
C TRP A 47 5.24 10.44 1.59
N ALA A 48 6.44 9.88 1.79
CA ALA A 48 7.37 10.34 2.81
C ALA A 48 7.74 11.81 2.62
N ARG A 49 7.95 12.25 1.37
CA ARG A 49 8.19 13.67 1.04
C ARG A 49 6.96 14.53 1.32
N ALA A 50 5.79 14.11 0.84
CA ALA A 50 4.55 14.86 1.04
C ALA A 50 4.15 14.97 2.51
N LEU A 51 4.40 13.96 3.34
CA LEU A 51 4.06 13.99 4.77
C LEU A 51 5.10 14.77 5.60
N LYS A 52 6.31 14.98 5.08
CA LYS A 52 7.32 15.82 5.74
C LYS A 52 7.00 17.31 5.60
N ASP A 53 6.50 17.71 4.44
CA ASP A 53 6.06 19.06 4.14
C ASP A 53 4.63 19.00 3.57
N PRO A 54 3.62 18.89 4.47
CA PRO A 54 2.24 18.60 4.09
C PRO A 54 1.67 19.70 3.21
N PRO A 55 1.06 19.36 2.06
CA PRO A 55 0.36 20.36 1.27
C PRO A 55 -0.86 20.87 2.03
N THR A 56 -1.30 22.08 1.66
CA THR A 56 -2.48 22.73 2.22
C THR A 56 -3.75 21.87 2.16
N VAL A 57 -3.86 20.98 1.17
CA VAL A 57 -4.97 20.03 1.03
C VAL A 57 -4.47 18.60 1.24
N LEU A 58 -4.82 18.01 2.39
CA LEU A 58 -4.44 16.64 2.76
C LEU A 58 -5.37 15.56 2.18
N ALA A 59 -6.59 15.92 1.76
CA ALA A 59 -7.63 14.95 1.39
C ALA A 59 -7.19 13.93 0.34
N GLY A 60 -6.47 14.36 -0.71
CA GLY A 60 -5.96 13.45 -1.75
C GLY A 60 -4.93 12.44 -1.23
N TRP A 61 -4.08 12.84 -0.29
CA TRP A 61 -3.10 11.93 0.34
C TRP A 61 -3.76 10.98 1.32
N VAL A 62 -4.79 11.44 2.04
CA VAL A 62 -5.60 10.59 2.91
C VAL A 62 -6.24 9.47 2.10
N GLU A 63 -6.93 9.84 1.03
CA GLU A 63 -7.60 8.90 0.15
C GLU A 63 -6.60 7.92 -0.49
N GLU A 64 -5.49 8.41 -1.05
CA GLU A 64 -4.48 7.55 -1.69
C GLU A 64 -3.82 6.57 -0.70
N ILE A 65 -3.39 7.05 0.47
CA ILE A 65 -2.70 6.23 1.48
C ILE A 65 -3.66 5.18 2.04
N LEU A 66 -4.87 5.57 2.46
CA LEU A 66 -5.81 4.63 3.09
C LEU A 66 -6.38 3.62 2.09
N ALA A 67 -6.67 4.02 0.86
CA ALA A 67 -7.12 3.07 -0.18
C ALA A 67 -6.00 2.09 -0.56
N SER A 68 -4.75 2.57 -0.65
CA SER A 68 -3.59 1.72 -0.92
C SER A 68 -3.33 0.73 0.22
N GLU A 69 -3.71 1.06 1.46
CA GLU A 69 -3.58 0.17 2.61
C GLU A 69 -4.38 -1.12 2.41
N MET A 70 -5.64 -1.00 1.97
CA MET A 70 -6.52 -2.15 1.75
C MET A 70 -5.90 -3.12 0.75
N LEU A 71 -5.47 -2.60 -0.41
CA LEU A 71 -4.83 -3.38 -1.46
C LEU A 71 -3.52 -4.01 -0.96
N THR A 72 -2.65 -3.23 -0.31
CA THR A 72 -1.35 -3.73 0.17
C THR A 72 -1.55 -4.86 1.17
N ARG A 73 -2.52 -4.74 2.09
CA ARG A 73 -2.82 -5.77 3.09
C ARG A 73 -3.25 -7.09 2.46
N VAL A 74 -4.23 -7.07 1.56
CA VAL A 74 -4.74 -8.30 0.92
C VAL A 74 -3.70 -8.90 -0.03
N TRP A 75 -2.93 -8.06 -0.72
CA TRP A 75 -1.83 -8.50 -1.56
C TRP A 75 -0.74 -9.19 -0.75
N THR A 76 -0.30 -8.60 0.36
CA THR A 76 0.70 -9.22 1.25
C THR A 76 0.20 -10.56 1.80
N ALA A 77 -1.07 -10.66 2.19
CA ALA A 77 -1.67 -11.92 2.63
C ALA A 77 -1.66 -12.99 1.52
N ALA A 78 -2.03 -12.62 0.30
CA ALA A 78 -2.00 -13.51 -0.86
C ALA A 78 -0.57 -13.97 -1.17
N MET A 79 0.41 -13.07 -1.14
CA MET A 79 1.82 -13.39 -1.39
C MET A 79 2.43 -14.29 -0.31
N CYS A 80 2.07 -14.10 0.96
CA CYS A 80 2.45 -15.03 2.02
C CYS A 80 1.83 -16.42 1.79
N ALA A 81 0.59 -16.48 1.33
CA ALA A 81 -0.06 -17.76 1.01
C ALA A 81 0.58 -18.44 -0.22
N TYR A 82 0.92 -17.66 -1.26
CA TYR A 82 1.61 -18.11 -2.45
C TYR A 82 2.96 -18.76 -2.11
N ASP A 83 3.81 -18.05 -1.36
CA ASP A 83 5.12 -18.56 -0.98
C ASP A 83 5.02 -19.82 -0.11
N ARG A 84 4.07 -19.87 0.83
CA ARG A 84 3.80 -21.09 1.60
C ARG A 84 3.35 -22.27 0.74
N PHE A 85 2.45 -22.03 -0.21
CA PHE A 85 1.91 -23.09 -1.09
C PHE A 85 2.99 -23.64 -2.02
N HIS A 86 3.79 -22.76 -2.63
CA HIS A 86 4.86 -23.12 -3.55
C HIS A 86 6.18 -23.48 -2.87
N ARG A 87 6.28 -23.34 -1.54
CA ARG A 87 7.51 -23.52 -0.75
C ARG A 87 8.67 -22.65 -1.26
N THR A 88 8.35 -21.39 -1.58
CA THR A 88 9.29 -20.36 -1.98
C THR A 88 9.38 -19.28 -0.89
N ASP A 89 10.39 -18.41 -0.99
CA ASP A 89 10.56 -17.24 -0.12
C ASP A 89 10.95 -16.02 -0.98
N ARG A 90 10.09 -15.68 -1.93
CA ARG A 90 10.39 -14.67 -2.96
C ARG A 90 9.46 -13.47 -2.86
N MET A 91 8.16 -13.71 -2.74
CA MET A 91 7.15 -12.65 -2.74
C MET A 91 6.87 -12.12 -1.34
N GLU A 92 6.85 -12.98 -0.34
CA GLU A 92 6.56 -12.67 1.06
C GLU A 92 7.52 -11.62 1.63
N PRO A 93 8.85 -11.71 1.46
CA PRO A 93 9.77 -10.69 1.98
C PRO A 93 9.53 -9.30 1.36
N VAL A 94 9.32 -9.26 0.04
CA VAL A 94 9.09 -8.02 -0.70
C VAL A 94 7.74 -7.40 -0.30
N ALA A 95 6.66 -8.20 -0.30
CA ALA A 95 5.33 -7.73 0.05
C ALA A 95 5.22 -7.29 1.52
N ARG A 96 5.94 -7.95 2.45
CA ARG A 96 6.03 -7.50 3.85
C ARG A 96 6.79 -6.19 3.99
N SER A 97 7.90 -6.03 3.27
CA SER A 97 8.65 -4.77 3.29
C SER A 97 7.80 -3.59 2.79
N VAL A 98 7.01 -3.80 1.73
CA VAL A 98 6.06 -2.78 1.24
C VAL A 98 4.95 -2.51 2.27
N TRP A 99 4.41 -3.54 2.90
CA TRP A 99 3.39 -3.39 3.96
C TRP A 99 3.90 -2.58 5.16
N LEU A 100 5.14 -2.81 5.61
CA LEU A 100 5.74 -2.01 6.68
C LEU A 100 5.84 -0.53 6.30
N GLY A 101 6.26 -0.23 5.07
CA GLY A 101 6.28 1.14 4.56
C GLY A 101 4.90 1.78 4.48
N GLN A 102 3.88 1.01 4.10
CA GLN A 102 2.48 1.44 4.08
C GLN A 102 1.99 1.83 5.47
N ILE A 103 2.24 0.98 6.48
CA ILE A 103 1.86 1.25 7.88
C ILE A 103 2.57 2.49 8.43
N GLU A 104 3.86 2.67 8.12
CA GLU A 104 4.60 3.87 8.51
C GLU A 104 3.99 5.14 7.90
N ALA A 105 3.66 5.13 6.60
CA ALA A 105 3.02 6.27 5.94
C ALA A 105 1.65 6.59 6.55
N ARG A 106 0.84 5.57 6.83
CA ARG A 106 -0.44 5.69 7.52
C ARG A 106 -0.28 6.30 8.91
N HIS A 107 0.67 5.82 9.71
CA HIS A 107 0.91 6.36 11.05
C HIS A 107 1.31 7.84 11.01
N ARG A 108 2.19 8.23 10.08
CA ARG A 108 2.56 9.64 9.89
C ARG A 108 1.37 10.49 9.48
N LEU A 109 0.55 10.01 8.54
CA LEU A 109 -0.66 10.70 8.12
C LEU A 109 -1.64 10.91 9.27
N LEU A 110 -1.96 9.86 10.03
CA LEU A 110 -2.87 9.96 11.17
C LEU A 110 -2.35 10.94 12.23
N ASN A 111 -1.05 10.93 12.51
CA ASN A 111 -0.42 11.91 13.40
C ASN A 111 -0.53 13.35 12.87
N LEU A 112 -0.46 13.57 11.56
CA LEU A 112 -0.69 14.89 10.97
C LEU A 112 -2.14 15.34 11.10
N LEU A 113 -3.11 14.46 10.83
CA LEU A 113 -4.54 14.78 10.97
C LEU A 113 -4.88 15.17 12.41
N LEU A 114 -4.39 14.40 13.40
CA LEU A 114 -4.59 14.69 14.82
C LEU A 114 -3.97 16.03 15.25
N ARG A 115 -2.86 16.44 14.62
CA ARG A 115 -2.22 17.75 14.89
C ARG A 115 -2.93 18.90 14.18
N ALA A 116 -3.45 18.67 12.98
CA ALA A 116 -4.18 19.67 12.22
C ALA A 116 -5.52 20.03 12.86
N GLU A 117 -6.21 19.06 13.46
CA GLU A 117 -7.44 19.29 14.26
C GLU A 117 -7.18 20.07 15.56
N GLY A 118 -5.91 20.24 15.97
CA GLY A 118 -5.52 21.02 17.15
C GLY A 118 -5.14 22.48 16.87
N LEU A 119 -5.20 22.94 15.62
CA LEU A 119 -4.91 24.34 15.27
C LEU A 119 -6.20 25.18 15.41
N PRO A 120 -6.15 26.32 16.13
CA PRO A 120 -7.30 27.22 16.19
C PRO A 120 -7.66 27.66 14.76
N ALA A 121 -8.97 27.69 14.47
CA ALA A 121 -9.47 28.19 13.20
C ALA A 121 -8.87 29.57 12.92
N PRO A 122 -8.43 29.87 11.68
CA PRO A 122 -7.95 31.19 11.35
C PRO A 122 -9.07 32.19 11.67
N GLU A 123 -8.75 33.15 12.54
CA GLU A 123 -9.67 34.22 12.93
C GLU A 123 -10.18 34.90 11.66
N SER A 124 -11.51 34.99 11.55
CA SER A 124 -12.25 35.54 10.41
C SER A 124 -12.21 37.05 10.37
#